data_AF-A0A165WIP4-F1
#
_entry.id   AF-A0A165WIP4-F1
#
_cell.length_a   1.000
_cell.length_b   1.000
_cell.length_c   1.000
_cell.angle_alpha   90.00
_cell.angle_beta   90.00
_cell.angle_gamma   90.00
#
_symmetry.space_group_name_H-M   'P 1'
#
loop_
_entity.id
_entity.type
_entity.pdbx_description
1 polymer ?
#
loop_
_entity_poly.entity_id
_entity_poly.type
_entity_poly.pdbx_seq_one_letter_code
_entity_poly.pdbx_strand_id
1 'polypeptide(L)' 'AERGLQCYVKLNGVDCLALFDSGSTMSGVSQSVVDVAKIPNFTLDPPLTLQLGCVGSRSKINFGATASMTVGA' A
#
# COMPACT_ATOMS: atom_id res chain seq x y z
N ALA A 1 10.80 17.23 -12.17
CA ALA A 1 10.49 15.83 -11.81
C ALA A 1 9.06 15.57 -12.22
N GLU A 2 8.83 14.68 -13.18
CA GLU A 2 7.47 14.26 -13.53
C GLU A 2 6.84 13.58 -12.31
N ARG A 3 5.62 13.99 -11.96
CA ARG A 3 4.86 13.35 -10.89
C ARG A 3 4.23 12.08 -11.46
N GLY A 4 4.48 10.93 -10.85
CA GLY A 4 3.82 9.67 -11.23
C GLY A 4 2.29 9.79 -11.13
N LEU A 5 1.57 8.94 -11.88
CA LEU A 5 0.11 8.95 -11.94
C LEU A 5 -0.47 8.74 -10.54
N GLN A 6 -1.18 9.74 -10.05
CA GLN A 6 -1.77 9.74 -8.71
C GLN A 6 -3.21 10.21 -8.78
N CYS A 7 -4.08 9.60 -7.98
CA CYS A 7 -5.43 10.10 -7.76
C CYS A 7 -5.90 9.79 -6.35
N TYR A 8 -6.98 10.45 -5.93
CA TYR A 8 -7.69 10.05 -4.74
C TYR A 8 -8.49 8.77 -5.01
N VAL A 9 -8.39 7.82 -4.08
CA VAL A 9 -9.18 6.58 -4.03
C VAL A 9 -9.92 6.51 -2.70
N LYS A 10 -11.03 5.80 -2.65
CA LYS A 10 -11.70 5.48 -1.39
C LYS A 10 -11.20 4.14 -0.88
N LEU A 11 -10.59 4.14 0.31
CA LEU A 11 -10.25 2.93 1.07
C LEU A 11 -11.13 2.86 2.31
N ASN A 12 -11.99 1.85 2.39
CA ASN A 12 -13.01 1.73 3.45
C ASN A 12 -13.79 3.04 3.69
N GLY A 13 -14.09 3.78 2.61
CA GLY A 13 -14.82 5.05 2.65
C GLY A 13 -13.97 6.30 2.93
N VAL A 14 -12.69 6.15 3.29
CA VAL A 14 -11.76 7.27 3.52
C VAL A 14 -11.02 7.62 2.24
N ASP A 15 -11.00 8.90 1.88
CA ASP A 15 -10.26 9.39 0.72
C ASP A 15 -8.75 9.38 0.99
N CYS A 16 -8.01 8.66 0.14
CA CYS A 16 -6.58 8.43 0.25
C CYS A 16 -5.89 8.81 -1.06
N LEU A 17 -4.73 9.46 -0.99
CA LEU A 17 -3.91 9.69 -2.19
C LEU A 17 -3.15 8.40 -2.53
N ALA A 18 -3.40 7.85 -3.72
CA ALA A 18 -2.74 6.65 -4.20
C ALA A 18 -1.82 6.95 -5.40
N LEU A 19 -0.67 6.26 -5.45
CA LEU A 19 0.23 6.22 -6.60
C LEU A 19 -0.07 4.95 -7.41
N PHE A 20 -0.31 5.10 -8.70
CA PHE A 20 -0.48 3.99 -9.64
C PHE A 20 0.89 3.65 -10.23
N ASP A 21 1.52 2.63 -9.66
CA ASP A 21 2.83 2.15 -10.07
C ASP A 21 2.69 0.82 -10.83
N SER A 22 2.64 0.90 -12.16
CA SER A 22 2.59 -0.28 -13.03
C SER A 22 3.89 -1.11 -12.99
N GLY A 23 4.97 -0.58 -12.43
CA GLY A 23 6.24 -1.28 -12.24
C GLY A 23 6.27 -2.14 -10.97
N SER A 24 5.27 -2.02 -10.09
CA SER A 24 5.14 -2.82 -8.88
C SER A 24 4.32 -4.09 -9.10
N THR A 25 4.70 -5.17 -8.43
CA THR A 25 3.93 -6.42 -8.38
C THR A 25 2.98 -6.50 -7.19
N MET A 26 2.99 -5.48 -6.32
CA MET A 26 2.14 -5.44 -5.12
C MET A 26 1.53 -4.08 -4.87
N SER A 27 0.37 -4.08 -4.21
CA SER A 27 -0.25 -2.89 -3.65
C SER A 27 0.22 -2.70 -2.20
N GLY A 28 0.75 -1.52 -1.90
CA GLY A 28 1.14 -1.13 -0.55
C GLY A 28 0.19 -0.09 0.03
N VAL A 29 -0.06 -0.17 1.34
CA VAL A 29 -0.77 0.87 2.10
C VAL A 29 0.07 1.26 3.29
N SER A 30 0.14 2.54 3.60
CA SER A 30 0.87 3.03 4.77
C SER A 30 0.11 2.65 6.05
N GLN A 31 0.85 2.37 7.13
CA GLN A 31 0.23 2.02 8.41
C GLN A 31 -0.71 3.13 8.92
N SER A 32 -0.36 4.40 8.70
CA SER A 32 -1.21 5.53 9.07
C SER A 32 -2.58 5.51 8.36
N VAL A 33 -2.63 5.13 7.08
CA VAL A 33 -3.91 4.95 6.36
C VAL A 33 -4.68 3.77 6.92
N VAL A 34 -4.01 2.66 7.25
CA VAL A 34 -4.64 1.49 7.88
C VAL A 34 -5.32 1.88 9.19
N ASP A 35 -4.63 2.65 10.03
CA ASP A 35 -5.14 3.09 11.33
C ASP A 35 -6.33 4.05 11.18
N VAL A 36 -6.24 5.03 10.29
CA VAL A 36 -7.30 6.03 10.06
C VAL A 36 -8.53 5.42 9.40
N ALA A 37 -8.34 4.61 8.37
CA ALA A 37 -9.43 3.95 7.64
C ALA A 37 -9.94 2.67 8.34
N LYS A 38 -9.40 2.36 9.53
CA LYS A 38 -9.74 1.18 10.34
C LYS A 38 -9.73 -0.10 9.51
N ILE A 39 -8.71 -0.25 8.67
CA ILE A 39 -8.57 -1.39 7.77
C ILE A 39 -8.15 -2.61 8.61
N PRO A 40 -8.90 -3.74 8.54
CA PRO A 40 -8.47 -4.98 9.16
C PRO A 40 -7.09 -5.40 8.62
N ASN A 41 -6.15 -5.60 9.53
CA ASN A 41 -4.80 -6.06 9.24
C ASN A 41 -4.41 -7.24 10.14
N PHE A 42 -3.38 -7.97 9.72
CA PHE A 42 -2.85 -9.12 10.43
C PHE A 42 -1.33 -9.20 10.28
N THR A 43 -0.66 -9.76 11.28
CA THR A 43 0.78 -9.99 11.24
C THR A 43 1.13 -11.06 10.20
N LEU A 44 2.12 -10.78 9.37
CA LEU A 44 2.74 -11.77 8.50
C LEU A 44 3.85 -12.49 9.25
N ASP A 45 3.70 -13.81 9.40
CA ASP A 45 4.72 -14.68 9.99
C ASP A 45 4.98 -15.87 9.06
N PRO A 46 6.15 -15.95 8.39
CA PRO A 46 7.26 -15.00 8.49
C PRO A 46 6.98 -13.67 7.76
N PRO A 47 7.63 -12.56 8.16
CA PRO A 47 7.55 -11.30 7.40
C PRO A 47 8.02 -11.46 5.96
N LEU A 48 7.32 -10.83 5.02
CA LEU A 48 7.68 -10.89 3.61
C LEU A 48 8.84 -9.93 3.33
N THR A 49 9.87 -10.41 2.64
CA THR A 49 10.98 -9.54 2.22
C THR A 49 10.54 -8.75 0.99
N LEU A 50 10.57 -7.42 1.09
CA LEU A 50 10.29 -6.55 -0.05
C LEU A 50 11.57 -6.42 -0.88
N GLN A 51 11.62 -7.15 -1.99
CA GLN A 51 12.74 -7.08 -2.91
C GLN A 51 12.66 -5.77 -3.71
N LEU A 52 13.37 -4.76 -3.24
CA LEU A 52 13.60 -3.53 -4.00
C LEU A 52 14.78 -3.79 -4.93
N GLY A 53 14.72 -3.30 -6.18
CA GLY A 53 15.78 -3.46 -7.19
C GLY A 53 17.15 -2.83 -6.83
N CYS A 54 17.32 -2.37 -5.59
CA CYS A 54 18.56 -1.84 -5.04
C CYS A 54 19.27 -2.93 -4.24
N VAL A 55 20.52 -3.23 -4.61
CA VAL A 55 21.40 -4.16 -3.88
C VAL A 55 21.47 -3.75 -2.40
N GLY A 56 21.20 -4.70 -1.50
CA GLY A 56 21.30 -4.48 -0.05
C GLY A 56 20.03 -3.97 0.64
N SER A 57 18.91 -3.81 -0.07
CA SER A 57 17.62 -3.56 0.57
C SER A 57 17.26 -4.68 1.56
N ARG A 58 16.93 -4.29 2.79
CA ARG A 58 16.46 -5.19 3.87
C ARG A 58 15.03 -4.86 4.31
N SER A 59 14.28 -4.16 3.46
CA SER A 59 12.89 -3.81 3.75
C SER A 59 12.03 -5.06 3.90
N LYS A 60 11.15 -5.04 4.90
CA LYS A 60 10.22 -6.12 5.21
C LYS A 60 8.79 -5.58 5.31
N ILE A 61 7.85 -6.39 4.86
CA ILE A 61 6.42 -6.19 5.08
C ILE A 61 6.05 -7.09 6.25
N ASN A 62 5.67 -6.46 7.37
CA ASN A 62 5.33 -7.17 8.60
C ASN A 62 3.83 -7.44 8.74
N PHE A 63 2.99 -6.74 7.96
CA PHE A 63 1.54 -6.81 8.07
C PHE A 63 0.89 -6.96 6.69
N GLY A 64 -0.14 -7.79 6.63
CA GLY A 64 -1.09 -7.85 5.54
C GLY A 64 -2.36 -7.10 5.90
N ALA A 65 -3.11 -6.61 4.91
CA ALA A 65 -4.36 -5.89 5.12
C ALA A 65 -5.38 -6.25 4.04
N THR A 66 -6.65 -6.30 4.42
CA THR A 66 -7.78 -6.52 3.49
C THR A 66 -8.65 -5.29 3.50
N ALA A 67 -8.72 -4.59 2.36
CA ALA A 67 -9.48 -3.34 2.23
C ALA A 67 -10.36 -3.37 0.98
N SER A 68 -11.51 -2.70 1.04
CA SER A 68 -12.28 -2.36 -0.15
C SER A 68 -11.75 -1.06 -0.72
N MET A 69 -11.39 -1.06 -2.01
CA MET A 69 -10.90 0.10 -2.73
C MET A 69 -11.84 0.44 -3.88
N THR A 70 -12.16 1.73 -4.04
CA THR A 70 -12.88 2.25 -5.19
C THR A 70 -12.11 3.41 -5.80
N VAL A 71 -12.05 3.44 -7.13
CA VAL A 71 -11.46 4.53 -7.91
C VAL A 71 -12.49 5.01 -8.93
N GLY A 72 -12.61 6.33 -9.08
CA GLY A 72 -13.66 6.91 -9.92
C GLY A 72 -15.02 6.98 -9.22
N ALA A 73 -16.03 7.42 -9.99
CA ALA A 73 -17.43 7.47 -9.60
C ALA A 73 -18.16 6.19 -10.01
#